data_AF-A0A0C1NTX8-F1
#
_entry.id   AF-A0A0C1NTX8-F1
#
_cell.length_a   1.000
_cell.length_b   1.000
_cell.length_c   1.000
_cell.angle_alpha   90.00
_cell.angle_beta   90.00
_cell.angle_gamma   90.00
#
_symmetry.space_group_name_H-M   'P 1'
#
loop_
_entity.id
_entity.type
_entity.pdbx_description
1 polymer ?
#
loop_
_entity_poly.entity_id
_entity_poly.type
_entity_poly.pdbx_seq_one_letter_code
_entity_poly.pdbx_strand_id
1 'polypeptide(L)' 'MPERRLNNSQDLRRYLASLINRVEKGDLDQQLGKCLGYLSSLLLRAIENSDTEERLEAIEQRLKSEGRL' A
#
# COMPACT_ATOMS: atom_id res chain seq x y z
N MET A 1 19.38 -7.93 -7.91
CA MET A 1 18.54 -7.71 -6.70
C MET A 1 17.17 -8.26 -7.01
N PRO A 2 16.58 -9.14 -6.19
CA PRO A 2 15.21 -9.62 -6.42
C PRO A 2 14.23 -8.44 -6.39
N GLU A 3 13.15 -8.53 -7.16
CA GLU A 3 12.09 -7.51 -7.16
C GLU A 3 11.51 -7.36 -5.76
N ARG A 4 11.46 -6.13 -5.27
CA ARG A 4 10.86 -5.83 -3.96
C ARG A 4 9.35 -6.02 -4.06
N ARG A 5 8.81 -6.87 -3.18
CA ARG A 5 7.38 -7.03 -3.01
C ARG A 5 6.85 -5.89 -2.14
N LEU A 6 5.77 -5.25 -2.59
CA LEU A 6 5.11 -4.12 -1.92
C LEU A 6 3.71 -4.55 -1.48
N ASN A 7 3.63 -5.61 -0.67
CA ASN A 7 2.37 -6.30 -0.40
C ASN A 7 1.55 -5.68 0.72
N ASN A 8 2.18 -4.87 1.58
CA ASN A 8 1.55 -4.27 2.73
C ASN A 8 2.11 -2.85 3.01
N SER A 9 1.47 -2.15 3.94
CA SER A 9 1.88 -0.80 4.37
C SER A 9 3.30 -0.75 4.95
N GLN A 10 3.75 -1.83 5.58
CA GLN A 10 5.08 -1.95 6.16
C GLN A 10 6.18 -2.04 5.09
N ASP A 11 5.92 -2.73 3.98
CA ASP A 11 6.79 -2.81 2.82
C ASP A 11 6.88 -1.45 2.12
N LEU A 12 5.73 -0.80 1.92
CA LEU A 12 5.66 0.54 1.34
C LEU A 12 6.38 1.58 2.21
N ARG A 13 6.27 1.50 3.54
CA ARG A 13 7.02 2.40 4.44
C ARG A 13 8.52 2.27 4.24
N ARG A 14 9.04 1.04 4.19
CA ARG A 14 10.48 0.78 3.97
C ARG A 14 10.92 1.27 2.59
N TYR A 15 10.10 1.02 1.57
CA TYR A 15 10.36 1.49 0.23
C TYR A 15 10.40 3.02 0.14
N LEU A 16 9.40 3.72 0.67
CA LEU A 16 9.33 5.17 0.68
C LEU A 16 10.48 5.81 1.47
N ALA A 17 10.86 5.23 2.61
CA ALA A 17 12.03 5.69 3.35
C ALA A 17 13.31 5.59 2.50
N SER A 18 13.50 4.47 1.79
CA SER A 18 14.63 4.32 0.86
C SER A 18 14.54 5.28 -0.33
N LEU A 19 13.34 5.53 -0.85
CA LEU A 19 13.09 6.43 -1.97
C LEU A 19 13.46 7.87 -1.63
N ILE A 20 12.99 8.37 -0.48
CA ILE A 20 13.28 9.72 0.02
C ILE A 20 14.79 9.93 0.14
N ASN A 21 15.49 9.03 0.82
CA ASN A 21 16.94 9.12 0.99
C ASN A 21 17.69 9.16 -0.36
N ARG A 22 17.23 8.39 -1.37
CA ARG A 22 17.87 8.36 -2.70
C ARG A 22 17.63 9.65 -3.48
N VAL A 23 16.44 10.24 -3.37
CA VAL A 23 16.13 11.53 -3.99
C VAL A 23 16.94 12.65 -3.33
N GLU A 24 16.99 12.69 -2.00
CA GLU A 24 17.74 13.71 -1.25
C GLU A 24 19.25 13.66 -1.51
N LYS A 25 19.81 12.46 -1.71
CA LYS A 25 21.22 12.27 -2.08
C LYS A 25 21.54 12.62 -3.54
N GLY A 26 20.52 12.79 -4.39
CA GLY A 26 20.69 12.94 -5.83
C GLY A 26 20.97 11.62 -6.58
N ASP A 27 20.87 10.47 -5.89
CA ASP A 27 21.02 9.14 -6.49
C ASP A 27 19.81 8.75 -7.37
N LEU A 28 18.74 9.53 -7.31
CA LEU A 28 17.53 9.35 -8.09
C LEU A 28 17.00 10.71 -8.56
N ASP A 29 16.62 10.76 -9.83
CA ASP A 29 15.96 11.93 -10.41
C ASP A 29 14.67 12.30 -9.64
N GLN A 30 14.44 13.61 -9.46
CA GLN A 30 13.32 14.12 -8.67
C GLN A 30 11.96 13.84 -9.33
N GLN A 31 11.88 13.88 -10.66
CA GLN A 31 10.63 13.62 -11.37
C GLN A 31 10.25 12.14 -11.27
N LEU A 32 11.23 11.25 -11.41
CA LEU A 32 11.06 9.83 -11.14
C LEU A 32 10.68 9.58 -9.67
N GLY A 33 11.33 10.25 -8.72
CA GLY A 33 11.00 10.19 -7.30
C GLY A 33 9.54 10.57 -7.00
N LYS A 34 9.05 11.68 -7.60
CA LYS A 34 7.65 12.12 -7.49
C LYS A 34 6.68 11.07 -8.05
N CYS A 35 6.97 10.53 -9.24
CA CYS A 35 6.15 9.49 -9.86
C CYS A 35 6.05 8.25 -8.97
N LEU A 36 7.19 7.75 -8.48
CA LEU A 36 7.23 6.58 -7.59
C LEU A 36 6.53 6.82 -6.25
N GLY A 37 6.65 8.03 -5.68
CA GLY A 37 5.93 8.41 -4.47
C GLY A 37 4.41 8.42 -4.66
N TYR A 38 3.94 8.91 -5.81
CA TYR A 38 2.52 8.90 -6.17
C TYR A 38 1.99 7.47 -6.34
N LEU A 39 2.67 6.63 -7.12
CA LEU A 39 2.28 5.23 -7.31
C LEU A 39 2.27 4.45 -6.00
N SER A 40 3.24 4.70 -5.12
CA SER A 40 3.27 4.10 -3.78
C SER A 40 2.07 4.50 -2.94
N SER A 41 1.62 5.75 -3.05
CA SER A 41 0.42 6.24 -2.37
C SER A 41 -0.86 5.60 -2.90
N LEU A 42 -0.95 5.40 -4.22
CA LEU A 42 -2.08 4.67 -4.83
C LEU A 42 -2.11 3.21 -4.38
N LEU A 43 -0.95 2.55 -4.35
CA LEU A 43 -0.85 1.16 -3.89
C LEU A 43 -1.22 1.03 -2.41
N LEU A 44 -0.82 1.98 -1.56
CA LEU A 44 -1.21 1.99 -0.14
C LEU A 44 -2.73 2.01 0.00
N ARG A 45 -3.42 2.91 -0.73
CA ARG A 45 -4.88 3.00 -0.70
C ARG A 45 -5.55 1.71 -1.19
N ALA A 46 -5.01 1.09 -2.24
CA ALA A 46 -5.54 -0.18 -2.73
C ALA A 46 -5.44 -1.29 -1.67
N ILE A 47 -4.31 -1.36 -0.96
CA ILE A 47 -4.10 -2.32 0.15
C ILE A 47 -5.09 -2.04 1.29
N GLU A 48 -5.22 -0.79 1.70
CA GLU A 48 -6.13 -0.38 2.80
C GLU A 48 -7.60 -0.63 2.46
N ASN A 49 -8.00 -0.36 1.21
CA ASN A 49 -9.35 -0.62 0.72
C ASN A 49 -9.64 -2.13 0.66
N SER A 50 -8.71 -2.93 0.14
CA SER A 50 -8.85 -4.39 0.09
C SER A 50 -9.01 -4.99 1.48
N ASP A 51 -8.20 -4.57 2.47
CA ASP A 51 -8.36 -5.02 3.87
C ASP A 51 -9.73 -4.64 4.43
N THR A 52 -10.19 -3.43 4.11
CA THR A 52 -11.50 -2.95 4.57
C THR A 52 -12.64 -3.74 3.92
N GLU A 53 -12.57 -4.00 2.62
CA GLU A 53 -13.54 -4.81 1.86
C GLU A 53 -13.61 -6.24 2.40
N GLU A 54 -12.47 -6.90 2.62
CA GLU A 54 -12.40 -8.25 3.20
C GLU A 54 -13.02 -8.31 4.61
N ARG A 55 -12.73 -7.32 5.44
CA ARG A 55 -13.28 -7.24 6.80
C ARG A 55 -14.77 -6.96 6.80
N LEU A 56 -15.24 -6.10 5.89
CA LEU A 56 -16.67 -5.82 5.71
C LEU A 56 -17.40 -7.08 5.26
N GLU A 57 -16.89 -7.78 4.25
CA GLU A 57 -17.46 -9.03 3.77
C GLU A 57 -17.54 -10.07 4.89
N ALA A 58 -16.48 -10.23 5.68
CA ALA A 58 -16.48 -11.14 6.83
C ALA A 58 -17.56 -10.80 7.87
N ILE A 59 -17.82 -9.51 8.12
CA ILE A 59 -18.88 -9.05 9.02
C ILE A 59 -20.26 -9.33 8.42
N GLU A 60 -20.47 -8.99 7.14
CA GLU A 60 -21.73 -9.21 6.44
C GLU A 60 -22.10 -10.70 6.40
N GLN A 61 -21.12 -11.58 6.16
CA GLN A 61 -21.34 -13.03 6.18
C GLN A 61 -21.75 -13.53 7.57
N ARG A 62 -21.13 -13.02 8.64
CA ARG A 62 -21.52 -13.35 10.02
C ARG A 62 -22.95 -12.91 10.31
N LEU A 63 -23.31 -11.68 9.95
CA LEU A 63 -24.67 -11.17 10.17
C LEU A 63 -25.73 -11.94 9.40
N LYS A 64 -25.47 -12.33 8.14
CA LYS A 64 -26.34 -13.22 7.36
C LYS A 64 -26.50 -14.59 8.04
N SER A 65 -25.42 -15.16 8.57
CA SER A 65 -25.48 -16.44 9.28
C SER A 65 -26.27 -16.37 10.59
N GLU A 66 -26.32 -15.20 11.23
CA GLU A 66 -27.11 -14.93 12.43
C GLU A 66 -28.58 -14.58 12.12
N GLY A 67 -28.98 -14.51 10.84
CA GLY A 67 -30.33 -14.09 10.43
C GLY A 67 -30.65 -12.62 10.71
N ARG A 68 -29.60 -11.79 10.86
CA ARG A 68 -29.71 -10.34 11.15
C ARG A 68 -29.66 -9.48 9.88
N LEU A 69 -29.52 -10.14 8.72
CA LEU A 69 -29.51 -9.60 7.37
C LEU A 69 -30.16 -10.62 6.42
#